data_AF-A0A926BE35-F1
#
_entry.id   AF-A0A926BE35-F1
#
_cell.length_a   1.000
_cell.length_b   1.000
_cell.length_c   1.000
_cell.angle_alpha   90.00
_cell.angle_beta   90.00
_cell.angle_gamma   90.00
#
_symmetry.space_group_name_H-M   'P 1'
#
loop_
_entity.id
_entity.type
_entity.pdbx_description
1 polymer ?
#
loop_
_entity_poly.entity_id
_entity_poly.type
_entity_poly.pdbx_seq_one_letter_code
_entity_poly.pdbx_strand_id
1 'polypeptide(L)'
;MPMSEPTRLSTELLGRLRLDRDADMSVVRAAESLRKGDRVKLLALSATTAHFLVRATSSTFSVALQVVGTGRVQFKCECEAFKNGYICAHILASVQTLTDHLRAKEGLANGETKPTNAWENELESVFGELTTGKDAAPTKRPPSQRHLLFFSIQERATDRWGVYPYSLPTKSFPGEFWDEEAGATPDAIAKHIRTEKLQRDATGVRTVDASRFPYATFSERQAAGLLSAVASLGGYGYYYGSIPAGLYEQVLSLLVSSGSVYHGTETTPLRQRVDVCGENALRPAVQVDAIENGIRVAPILLPSGDSDESTVALSAEKDKWAFKSPAYLLTAKGKMVPLPVGTPDVFAGLMARGEITVPEAGKSLFVERYLLPLAEVLPISGNAVQWEDTHTESLVPVPRLYLTEQNSR
;
A
#
# COMPACT_ATOMS: atom_id res chain seq x y z
N MET A 1 37.62 -16.01 -18.08
CA MET A 1 37.32 -14.93 -17.13
C MET A 1 37.08 -13.64 -17.92
N PRO A 2 35.93 -12.98 -17.79
CA PRO A 2 35.83 -11.57 -18.13
C PRO A 2 35.58 -10.76 -16.85
N MET A 3 36.51 -9.87 -16.54
CA MET A 3 36.26 -8.78 -15.60
C MET A 3 35.29 -7.81 -16.29
N SER A 4 34.07 -7.67 -15.78
CA SER A 4 33.17 -6.62 -16.23
C SER A 4 33.72 -5.27 -15.77
N GLU A 5 33.96 -4.38 -16.73
CA GLU A 5 34.51 -3.04 -16.57
C GLU A 5 33.74 -2.16 -15.56
N PRO A 6 34.40 -1.16 -14.94
CA PRO A 6 33.77 -0.25 -13.99
C PRO A 6 32.68 0.60 -14.65
N THR A 7 31.52 0.64 -14.00
CA THR A 7 30.35 1.40 -14.45
C THR A 7 30.63 2.90 -14.34
N ARG A 8 30.82 3.59 -15.46
CA ARG A 8 31.12 5.04 -15.52
C ARG A 8 30.23 5.93 -14.63
N LEU A 9 30.73 7.10 -14.22
CA LEU A 9 29.94 8.17 -13.62
C LEU A 9 28.85 8.61 -14.61
N SER A 10 27.59 8.44 -14.24
CA SER A 10 26.41 8.81 -15.04
C SER A 10 25.34 9.45 -14.17
N THR A 11 24.43 10.19 -14.79
CA THR A 11 23.24 10.76 -14.12
C THR A 11 22.39 9.69 -13.45
N GLU A 12 22.26 8.51 -14.08
CA GLU A 12 21.59 7.34 -13.52
C GLU A 12 22.29 6.81 -12.26
N LEU A 13 23.62 6.64 -12.30
CA LEU A 13 24.39 6.15 -11.16
C LEU A 13 24.32 7.13 -9.97
N LEU A 14 24.43 8.43 -10.24
CA LEU A 14 24.34 9.46 -9.21
C LEU A 14 22.93 9.58 -8.63
N GLY A 15 21.90 9.42 -9.47
CA GLY A 15 20.49 9.44 -9.04
C GLY A 15 20.11 8.29 -8.10
N ARG A 16 20.84 7.16 -8.16
CA ARG A 16 20.66 6.02 -7.25
C ARG A 16 21.21 6.26 -5.84
N LEU A 17 22.15 7.21 -5.67
CA LEU A 17 22.83 7.43 -4.38
C LEU A 17 21.93 8.05 -3.31
N ARG A 18 20.83 8.74 -3.68
CA ARG A 18 19.82 9.34 -2.77
C ARG A 18 20.41 10.05 -1.53
N LEU A 19 21.55 10.71 -1.68
CA LEU A 19 22.32 11.32 -0.57
C LEU A 19 21.55 12.45 0.14
N ASP A 20 20.55 13.02 -0.51
CA ASP A 20 19.60 13.98 0.06
C ASP A 20 18.67 13.36 1.11
N ARG A 21 18.43 12.04 1.05
CA ARG A 21 17.62 11.29 2.03
C ARG A 21 18.44 10.83 3.24
N ASP A 22 19.73 10.59 3.05
CA ASP A 22 20.64 10.11 4.10
C ASP A 22 21.30 11.27 4.88
N ALA A 23 21.10 12.52 4.46
CA ALA A 23 21.64 13.71 5.09
C ALA A 23 20.55 14.51 5.82
N ASP A 24 20.90 15.11 6.96
CA ASP A 24 19.99 16.00 7.68
C ASP A 24 19.53 17.18 6.81
N MET A 25 18.31 17.67 7.03
CA MET A 25 17.76 18.81 6.29
C MET A 25 18.62 20.08 6.36
N SER A 26 19.40 20.26 7.43
CA SER A 26 20.37 21.35 7.56
C SER A 26 21.54 21.19 6.57
N VAL A 27 22.01 19.95 6.35
CA VAL A 27 23.04 19.60 5.38
C VAL A 27 22.54 19.78 3.95
N VAL A 28 21.29 19.39 3.68
CA VAL A 28 20.65 19.59 2.37
C VAL A 28 20.55 21.08 2.03
N ARG A 29 20.05 21.91 2.95
CA ARG A 29 19.97 23.37 2.77
C ARG A 29 21.34 24.02 2.58
N ALA A 30 22.35 23.59 3.34
CA ALA A 30 23.72 24.06 3.20
C ALA A 30 24.31 23.69 1.83
N ALA A 31 24.05 22.48 1.34
CA ALA A 31 24.49 22.03 0.03
C ALA A 31 23.84 22.85 -1.11
N GLU A 32 22.54 23.12 -1.02
CA GLU A 32 21.86 24.00 -1.96
C GLU A 32 22.42 25.42 -1.95
N SER A 33 22.72 25.97 -0.78
CA SER A 33 23.34 27.29 -0.64
C SER A 33 24.72 27.36 -1.33
N LEU A 34 25.55 26.33 -1.13
CA LEU A 34 26.85 26.21 -1.80
C LEU A 34 26.72 26.11 -3.31
N ARG A 35 25.75 25.31 -3.80
CA ARG A 35 25.50 25.14 -5.24
C ARG A 35 24.96 26.42 -5.89
N LYS A 36 23.95 27.07 -5.30
CA LYS A 36 23.34 28.31 -5.83
C LYS A 36 24.30 29.49 -5.81
N GLY A 37 25.26 29.51 -4.87
CA GLY A 37 26.27 30.56 -4.78
C GLY A 37 27.48 30.39 -5.71
N ASP A 38 27.44 29.46 -6.67
CA ASP A 38 28.55 29.08 -7.55
C ASP A 38 29.85 28.76 -6.78
N ARG A 39 29.70 28.15 -5.61
CA ARG A 39 30.81 27.85 -4.70
C ARG A 39 31.38 26.45 -4.91
N VAL A 40 30.88 25.70 -5.89
CA VAL A 40 31.33 24.34 -6.22
C VAL A 40 31.88 24.34 -7.63
N LYS A 41 33.20 24.18 -7.77
CA LYS A 41 33.87 24.14 -9.07
C LYS A 41 34.33 22.72 -9.39
N LEU A 42 33.85 22.16 -10.51
CA LEU A 42 34.38 20.92 -11.07
C LEU A 42 35.78 21.19 -11.64
N LEU A 43 36.81 20.53 -11.10
CA LEU A 43 38.20 20.69 -11.51
C LEU A 43 38.61 19.67 -12.57
N ALA A 44 38.21 18.41 -12.39
CA ALA A 44 38.54 17.32 -13.30
C ALA A 44 37.42 16.28 -13.31
N LEU A 45 37.16 15.72 -14.49
CA LEU A 45 36.16 14.68 -14.70
C LEU A 45 36.75 13.61 -15.64
N SER A 46 36.73 12.36 -15.21
CA SER A 46 37.03 11.18 -16.01
C SER A 46 35.80 10.27 -16.07
N ALA A 47 35.92 9.12 -16.74
CA ALA A 47 34.85 8.12 -16.78
C ALA A 47 34.47 7.60 -15.39
N THR A 48 35.39 7.53 -14.43
CA THR A 48 35.16 6.91 -13.11
C THR A 48 35.46 7.83 -11.94
N THR A 49 36.04 9.01 -12.16
CA THR A 49 36.41 9.95 -11.10
C THR A 49 35.97 11.37 -11.41
N ALA A 50 35.60 12.13 -10.37
CA ALA A 50 35.34 13.55 -10.46
C ALA A 50 35.91 14.27 -9.25
N HIS A 51 36.60 15.39 -9.50
CA HIS A 51 37.25 16.21 -8.47
C HIS A 51 36.64 17.60 -8.46
N PHE A 52 36.33 18.09 -7.26
CA PHE A 52 35.70 19.38 -7.04
C PHE A 52 36.47 20.20 -6.02
N LEU A 53 36.40 21.51 -6.19
CA LEU A 53 36.78 22.50 -5.19
C LEU A 53 35.51 23.15 -4.66
N VAL A 54 35.26 23.06 -3.36
CA VAL A 54 34.10 23.67 -2.71
C VAL A 54 34.55 24.80 -1.79
N ARG A 55 34.07 26.03 -2.03
CA ARG A 55 34.38 27.22 -1.25
C ARG A 55 33.29 27.46 -0.19
N ALA A 56 33.57 27.17 1.07
CA ALA A 56 32.75 27.63 2.18
C ALA A 56 33.07 29.10 2.52
N THR A 57 32.31 29.68 3.45
CA THR A 57 32.45 31.11 3.83
C THR A 57 33.84 31.46 4.37
N SER A 58 34.54 30.51 5.01
CA SER A 58 35.83 30.73 5.66
C SER A 58 36.94 29.77 5.21
N SER A 59 36.66 28.83 4.31
CA SER A 59 37.61 27.78 3.93
C SER A 59 37.28 27.16 2.57
N THR A 60 38.26 26.47 1.97
CA THR A 60 38.08 25.71 0.73
C THR A 60 38.36 24.23 0.97
N PHE A 61 37.51 23.37 0.43
CA PHE A 61 37.61 21.92 0.61
C PHE A 61 37.74 21.21 -0.74
N SER A 62 38.60 20.20 -0.79
CA SER A 62 38.65 19.26 -1.91
C SER A 62 37.63 18.13 -1.72
N VAL A 63 36.87 17.82 -2.76
CA VAL A 63 35.92 16.69 -2.79
C VAL A 63 36.24 15.81 -4.00
N ALA A 64 36.38 14.51 -3.76
CA ALA A 64 36.57 13.52 -4.81
C ALA A 64 35.46 12.47 -4.79
N LEU A 65 34.95 12.14 -5.97
CA LEU A 65 34.00 11.08 -6.23
C LEU A 65 34.71 10.04 -7.08
N GLN A 66 34.60 8.76 -6.72
CA GLN A 66 35.20 7.67 -7.48
C GLN A 66 34.25 6.48 -7.54
N VAL A 67 34.03 5.92 -8.73
CA VAL A 67 33.35 4.64 -8.86
C VAL A 67 34.31 3.51 -8.48
N VAL A 68 33.86 2.63 -7.58
CA VAL A 68 34.62 1.47 -7.12
C VAL A 68 33.76 0.21 -7.29
N GLY A 69 34.32 -0.81 -7.95
CA GLY A 69 33.63 -2.09 -8.20
C GLY A 69 32.37 -1.95 -9.06
N THR A 70 31.35 -2.77 -8.78
CA THR A 70 30.10 -2.85 -9.56
C THR A 70 29.09 -1.77 -9.12
N GLY A 71 29.33 -0.52 -9.51
CA GLY A 71 28.35 0.56 -9.37
C GLY A 71 28.23 1.19 -7.98
N ARG A 72 29.27 1.11 -7.14
CA ARG A 72 29.34 1.90 -5.90
C ARG A 72 30.15 3.17 -6.13
N VAL A 73 29.71 4.29 -5.54
CA VAL A 73 30.47 5.53 -5.56
C VAL A 73 31.06 5.76 -4.18
N GLN A 74 32.37 5.87 -4.11
CA GLN A 74 33.10 6.27 -2.92
C GLN A 74 33.34 7.78 -2.95
N PHE A 75 33.19 8.40 -1.78
CA PHE A 75 33.41 9.82 -1.58
C PHE A 75 34.66 10.05 -0.73
N LYS A 76 35.32 11.18 -0.97
CA LYS A 76 36.35 11.71 -0.09
C LYS A 76 36.15 13.21 0.04
N CYS A 77 36.13 13.70 1.27
CA CYS A 77 36.09 15.14 1.57
C CYS A 77 37.05 15.45 2.71
N GLU A 78 37.66 16.64 2.70
CA GLU A 78 38.63 17.07 3.73
C GLU A 78 37.98 17.72 4.96
N CYS A 79 36.66 17.92 4.95
CA CYS A 79 35.95 18.58 6.05
C CYS A 79 35.78 17.67 7.28
N GLU A 80 35.58 18.30 8.44
CA GLU A 80 35.45 17.62 9.73
C GLU A 80 34.21 16.70 9.81
N ALA A 81 33.08 17.12 9.24
CA ALA A 81 31.87 16.29 9.18
C ALA A 81 32.12 14.93 8.50
N PHE A 82 32.92 14.91 7.43
CA PHE A 82 33.29 13.68 6.74
C PHE A 82 34.28 12.82 7.54
N LYS A 83 35.22 13.45 8.26
CA LYS A 83 36.14 12.74 9.17
C LYS A 83 35.39 11.99 10.28
N ASN A 84 34.24 12.53 10.70
CA ASN A 84 33.34 11.92 11.67
C ASN A 84 32.38 10.87 11.05
N GLY A 85 32.55 10.52 9.78
CA GLY A 85 31.78 9.46 9.10
C GLY A 85 30.44 9.91 8.51
N TYR A 86 30.13 11.20 8.50
CA TYR A 86 28.85 11.72 7.99
C TYR A 86 28.94 12.19 6.52
N ILE A 87 27.81 12.16 5.83
CA ILE A 87 27.64 12.83 4.54
C ILE A 87 27.61 14.33 4.80
N CYS A 88 28.58 15.06 4.26
CA CYS A 88 28.69 16.50 4.42
C CYS A 88 28.03 17.28 3.26
N ALA A 89 27.71 18.55 3.51
CA ALA A 89 27.11 19.43 2.52
C ALA A 89 27.98 19.60 1.26
N HIS A 90 29.30 19.51 1.40
CA HIS A 90 30.23 19.58 0.28
C HIS A 90 30.07 18.40 -0.68
N ILE A 91 29.93 17.18 -0.17
CA ILE A 91 29.71 15.98 -1.00
C ILE A 91 28.39 16.08 -1.75
N LEU A 92 27.31 16.45 -1.02
CA LEU A 92 25.98 16.57 -1.62
C LEU A 92 25.96 17.66 -2.71
N ALA A 93 26.56 18.81 -2.45
CA ALA A 93 26.66 19.89 -3.43
C ALA A 93 27.48 19.47 -4.66
N SER A 94 28.61 18.77 -4.47
CA SER A 94 29.41 18.22 -5.58
C SER A 94 28.65 17.18 -6.42
N VAL A 95 27.86 16.30 -5.81
CA VAL A 95 27.03 15.32 -6.53
C VAL A 95 25.95 16.00 -7.35
N GLN A 96 25.28 17.01 -6.78
CA GLN A 96 24.27 17.79 -7.50
C GLN A 96 24.89 18.57 -8.67
N THR A 97 26.01 19.26 -8.44
CA THR A 97 26.76 19.97 -9.49
C THR A 97 27.23 19.02 -10.60
N LEU A 98 27.69 17.81 -10.26
CA LEU A 98 28.06 16.81 -11.26
C LEU A 98 26.85 16.34 -12.07
N THR A 99 25.72 16.10 -11.41
CA THR A 99 24.48 15.69 -12.07
C THR A 99 24.02 16.74 -13.06
N ASP A 100 24.04 18.02 -12.68
CA ASP A 100 23.71 19.14 -13.57
C ASP A 100 24.68 19.22 -14.76
N HIS A 101 25.99 19.08 -14.49
CA HIS A 101 27.02 19.10 -15.54
C HIS A 101 26.85 17.95 -16.55
N LEU A 102 26.57 16.74 -16.08
CA LEU A 102 26.34 15.57 -16.93
C LEU A 102 25.04 15.73 -17.73
N ARG A 103 23.94 16.20 -17.11
CA ARG A 103 22.69 16.50 -17.81
C ARG A 103 22.87 17.55 -18.90
N ALA A 104 23.62 18.61 -18.63
CA ALA A 104 23.92 19.64 -19.61
C ALA A 104 24.72 19.09 -20.80
N LYS A 105 25.69 18.18 -20.55
CA LYS A 105 26.44 17.51 -21.62
C LYS A 105 25.61 16.49 -22.40
N GLU A 106 24.78 15.71 -21.71
CA GLU A 106 23.85 14.74 -22.32
C GLU A 106 22.81 15.46 -23.20
N GLY A 107 22.34 16.63 -22.79
CA GLY A 107 21.43 17.49 -23.57
C GLY A 107 22.09 18.26 -24.73
N LEU A 108 23.41 18.40 -24.74
CA LEU A 108 24.16 19.02 -25.86
C LEU A 108 24.55 18.01 -26.95
N ALA A 109 24.57 16.71 -26.65
CA ALA A 109 24.95 15.66 -27.59
C ALA A 109 23.81 15.26 -28.55
N ASN A 110 22.56 15.47 -28.15
CA ASN A 110 21.37 15.17 -28.95
C ASN A 110 20.52 16.44 -29.03
N GLY A 111 20.66 17.21 -30.12
CA GLY A 111 20.09 18.55 -30.31
C GLY A 111 18.56 18.67 -30.34
N GLU A 112 17.85 18.02 -29.43
CA GLU A 112 16.42 18.15 -29.20
C GLU A 112 16.16 18.15 -27.69
N THR A 113 15.73 19.31 -27.18
CA THR A 113 15.17 19.45 -25.85
C THR A 113 13.91 18.62 -25.72
N LYS A 114 14.00 17.47 -25.04
CA LYS A 114 12.82 16.85 -24.41
C LYS A 114 13.06 16.77 -22.90
N PRO A 115 12.33 17.52 -22.06
CA PRO A 115 12.36 17.30 -20.63
C PRO A 115 11.71 15.93 -20.37
N THR A 116 12.51 14.95 -19.97
CA THR A 116 12.03 13.65 -19.49
C THR A 116 11.35 13.87 -18.14
N ASN A 117 10.11 14.32 -18.19
CA ASN A 117 9.24 14.37 -17.04
C ASN A 117 8.83 12.94 -16.68
N ALA A 118 8.79 12.63 -15.38
CA ALA A 118 8.47 11.30 -14.87
C ALA A 118 7.17 10.70 -15.43
N TRP A 119 6.21 11.56 -15.83
CA TRP A 119 4.95 11.13 -16.44
C TRP A 119 5.11 10.59 -17.87
N GLU A 120 6.15 10.96 -18.63
CA GLU A 120 6.40 10.38 -19.96
C GLU A 120 6.95 8.95 -19.86
N ASN A 121 7.78 8.64 -18.87
CA ASN A 121 8.22 7.26 -18.61
C ASN A 121 7.06 6.39 -18.08
N GLU A 122 6.15 7.00 -17.32
CA GLU A 122 4.95 6.34 -16.81
C GLU A 122 3.94 6.09 -17.95
N LEU A 123 3.79 7.04 -18.88
CA LEU A 123 3.00 6.85 -20.10
C LEU A 123 3.67 5.89 -21.10
N GLU A 124 4.99 5.91 -21.28
CA GLU A 124 5.69 4.92 -22.12
C GLU A 124 5.62 3.51 -21.53
N SER A 125 5.56 3.36 -20.20
CA SER A 125 5.26 2.07 -19.55
C SER A 125 3.84 1.62 -19.87
N VAL A 126 2.87 2.52 -19.83
CA VAL A 126 1.45 2.23 -20.13
C VAL A 126 1.23 1.96 -21.62
N PHE A 127 1.89 2.71 -22.50
CA PHE A 127 1.83 2.50 -23.95
C PHE A 127 2.68 1.30 -24.40
N GLY A 128 3.77 1.00 -23.71
CA GLY A 128 4.56 -0.22 -23.90
C GLY A 128 3.69 -1.45 -23.66
N GLU A 129 2.93 -1.50 -22.57
CA GLU A 129 1.99 -2.60 -22.28
C GLU A 129 0.85 -2.72 -23.31
N LEU A 130 0.41 -1.60 -23.91
CA LEU A 130 -0.62 -1.59 -24.98
C LEU A 130 -0.07 -1.98 -26.37
N THR A 131 1.23 -1.78 -26.62
CA THR A 131 1.83 -2.00 -27.95
C THR A 131 2.62 -3.30 -28.07
N THR A 132 3.08 -3.89 -26.97
CA THR A 132 3.80 -5.18 -26.97
C THR A 132 2.90 -6.42 -27.00
N GLY A 133 1.68 -6.30 -27.54
CA GLY A 133 0.81 -7.44 -27.81
C GLY A 133 1.25 -8.31 -29.00
N LYS A 134 2.19 -7.86 -29.85
CA LYS A 134 2.72 -8.63 -30.99
C LYS A 134 4.18 -8.27 -31.25
N ASP A 135 5.00 -9.31 -31.37
CA ASP A 135 6.32 -9.31 -32.01
C ASP A 135 7.47 -8.56 -31.33
N ALA A 136 7.88 -9.02 -30.14
CA ALA A 136 9.27 -8.84 -29.70
C ALA A 136 9.82 -10.17 -29.15
N ALA A 137 10.67 -10.83 -29.94
CA ALA A 137 11.37 -12.05 -29.52
C ALA A 137 12.24 -11.74 -28.28
N PRO A 138 12.14 -12.52 -27.18
CA PRO A 138 12.85 -12.21 -25.95
C PRO A 138 14.35 -12.46 -26.13
N THR A 139 15.14 -11.39 -26.05
CA THR A 139 16.59 -11.51 -25.92
C THR A 139 16.91 -12.13 -24.55
N LYS A 140 17.54 -13.30 -24.58
CA LYS A 140 17.92 -14.12 -23.43
C LYS A 140 18.90 -13.39 -22.51
N ARG A 141 18.39 -12.54 -21.60
CA ARG A 141 19.07 -12.20 -20.34
C ARG A 141 18.88 -13.37 -19.37
N PRO A 142 19.89 -13.71 -18.54
CA PRO A 142 19.70 -14.71 -17.48
C PRO A 142 18.57 -14.23 -16.55
N PRO A 143 17.66 -15.11 -16.11
CA PRO A 143 16.51 -14.70 -15.33
C PRO A 143 17.02 -14.15 -13.99
N SER A 144 16.85 -12.84 -13.77
CA SER A 144 16.63 -12.35 -12.42
C SER A 144 15.54 -13.26 -11.82
N GLN A 145 15.78 -13.80 -10.63
CA GLN A 145 14.81 -14.66 -9.98
C GLN A 145 13.45 -13.94 -10.01
N ARG A 146 12.47 -14.53 -10.69
CA ARG A 146 11.10 -14.01 -10.75
C ARG A 146 10.42 -14.43 -9.45
N HIS A 147 9.60 -13.54 -8.91
CA HIS A 147 8.87 -13.79 -7.67
C HIS A 147 7.38 -13.48 -7.85
N LEU A 148 6.57 -14.17 -7.06
CA LEU A 148 5.21 -13.74 -6.74
C LEU A 148 5.25 -12.73 -5.60
N LEU A 149 4.29 -11.79 -5.62
CA LEU A 149 4.12 -10.77 -4.61
C LEU A 149 2.89 -11.12 -3.75
N PHE A 150 3.05 -11.00 -2.44
CA PHE A 150 1.99 -11.23 -1.46
C PHE A 150 1.99 -10.14 -0.41
N PHE A 151 0.89 -10.01 0.32
CA PHE A 151 0.73 -9.04 1.39
C PHE A 151 0.31 -9.75 2.67
N SER A 152 1.03 -9.50 3.76
CA SER A 152 0.72 -10.05 5.06
C SER A 152 0.21 -8.94 5.98
N ILE A 153 -1.02 -9.08 6.43
CA ILE A 153 -1.61 -8.35 7.54
C ILE A 153 -1.12 -9.01 8.82
N GLN A 154 -0.45 -8.23 9.68
CA GLN A 154 0.18 -8.73 10.89
C GLN A 154 -0.19 -7.87 12.09
N GLU A 155 -0.60 -8.52 13.17
CA GLU A 155 -0.75 -7.95 14.49
C GLU A 155 0.62 -7.99 15.20
N ARG A 156 1.15 -6.82 15.58
CA ARG A 156 2.36 -6.66 16.40
C ARG A 156 1.97 -6.31 17.84
N ALA A 157 2.94 -6.33 18.75
CA ALA A 157 2.73 -6.01 20.16
C ALA A 157 1.95 -4.68 20.31
N THR A 158 0.97 -4.66 21.23
CA THR A 158 0.04 -3.55 21.53
C THR A 158 -1.01 -3.21 20.45
N ASP A 159 -1.76 -4.20 19.93
CA ASP A 159 -2.86 -3.98 18.96
C ASP A 159 -2.45 -3.18 17.71
N ARG A 160 -1.16 -3.24 17.35
CA ARG A 160 -0.63 -2.52 16.19
C ARG A 160 -0.67 -3.42 14.97
N TRP A 161 -1.60 -3.13 14.07
CA TRP A 161 -1.69 -3.83 12.81
C TRP A 161 -0.85 -3.16 11.74
N GLY A 162 -0.35 -3.94 10.80
CA GLY A 162 0.30 -3.43 9.60
C GLY A 162 0.21 -4.40 8.44
N VAL A 163 0.31 -3.85 7.23
CA VAL A 163 0.40 -4.60 5.98
C VAL A 163 1.85 -4.59 5.50
N TYR A 164 2.37 -5.77 5.18
CA TYR A 164 3.78 -5.98 4.83
C TYR A 164 3.88 -6.78 3.53
N PRO A 165 4.67 -6.33 2.53
CA PRO A 165 4.82 -7.07 1.29
C PRO A 165 5.86 -8.20 1.45
N TYR A 166 5.54 -9.37 0.93
CA TYR A 166 6.37 -10.57 0.94
C TYR A 166 6.46 -11.17 -0.47
N SER A 167 7.46 -12.02 -0.67
CA SER A 167 7.69 -12.65 -1.97
C SER A 167 8.10 -14.11 -1.86
N LEU A 168 7.62 -14.93 -2.79
CA LEU A 168 8.08 -16.30 -3.00
C LEU A 168 8.66 -16.43 -4.41
N PRO A 169 9.79 -17.12 -4.58
CA PRO A 169 10.34 -17.41 -5.91
C PRO A 169 9.36 -18.21 -6.76
N THR A 170 9.25 -17.92 -8.06
CA THR A 170 8.36 -18.68 -8.96
C THR A 170 8.76 -20.15 -9.10
N LYS A 171 10.05 -20.46 -8.91
CA LYS A 171 10.57 -21.84 -8.87
C LYS A 171 9.97 -22.71 -7.76
N SER A 172 9.32 -22.11 -6.76
CA SER A 172 8.64 -22.84 -5.68
C SER A 172 7.25 -23.33 -6.09
N PHE A 173 6.79 -23.00 -7.30
CA PHE A 173 5.49 -23.37 -7.83
C PHE A 173 5.63 -24.23 -9.09
N PRO A 174 4.65 -25.10 -9.39
CA PRO A 174 4.64 -25.90 -10.61
C PRO A 174 4.66 -25.00 -11.86
N GLY A 175 5.27 -25.50 -12.94
CA GLY A 175 5.31 -24.79 -14.23
C GLY A 175 3.93 -24.47 -14.78
N GLU A 176 2.98 -25.38 -14.55
CA GLU A 176 1.57 -25.31 -14.95
C GLU A 176 0.83 -24.07 -14.41
N PHE A 177 1.33 -23.45 -13.35
CA PHE A 177 0.70 -22.26 -12.76
C PHE A 177 0.84 -21.03 -13.67
N TRP A 178 1.79 -21.08 -14.60
CA TRP A 178 2.19 -19.97 -15.46
C TRP A 178 1.68 -20.10 -16.89
N ASP A 179 0.96 -21.18 -17.21
CA ASP A 179 0.40 -21.39 -18.54
C ASP A 179 -0.82 -20.50 -18.76
N GLU A 180 -0.85 -19.76 -19.88
CA GLU A 180 -1.86 -18.73 -20.17
C GLU A 180 -3.30 -19.28 -20.25
N GLU A 181 -3.48 -20.55 -20.61
CA GLU A 181 -4.80 -21.19 -20.72
C GLU A 181 -5.32 -21.75 -19.38
N ALA A 182 -4.43 -22.05 -18.43
CA ALA A 182 -4.76 -22.70 -17.16
C ALA A 182 -4.55 -21.82 -15.92
N GLY A 183 -3.97 -20.62 -16.11
CA GLY A 183 -3.47 -19.67 -15.12
C GLY A 183 -3.94 -19.92 -13.68
N ALA A 184 -2.98 -20.15 -12.78
CA ALA A 184 -3.31 -20.52 -11.41
C ALA A 184 -4.20 -19.48 -10.73
N THR A 185 -5.41 -19.91 -10.37
CA THR A 185 -6.31 -19.07 -9.57
C THR A 185 -5.66 -18.76 -8.22
N PRO A 186 -6.00 -17.63 -7.58
CA PRO A 186 -5.54 -17.34 -6.22
C PRO A 186 -5.81 -18.48 -5.22
N ASP A 187 -6.88 -19.26 -5.43
CA ASP A 187 -7.19 -20.44 -4.63
C ASP A 187 -6.20 -21.58 -4.86
N ALA A 188 -5.79 -21.84 -6.10
CA ALA A 188 -4.78 -22.83 -6.44
C ALA A 188 -3.41 -22.46 -5.82
N ILE A 189 -3.03 -21.18 -5.91
CA ILE A 189 -1.80 -20.65 -5.28
C ILE A 189 -1.86 -20.82 -3.75
N ALA A 190 -2.96 -20.41 -3.12
CA ALA A 190 -3.13 -20.52 -1.68
C ALA A 190 -3.20 -21.98 -1.19
N LYS A 191 -3.73 -22.90 -2.01
CA LYS A 191 -3.72 -24.34 -1.73
C LYS A 191 -2.28 -24.87 -1.80
N HIS A 192 -1.52 -24.52 -2.84
CA HIS A 192 -0.13 -24.94 -3.01
C HIS A 192 0.77 -24.47 -1.86
N ILE A 193 0.68 -23.19 -1.48
CA ILE A 193 1.43 -22.63 -0.34
C ILE A 193 1.18 -23.44 0.94
N ARG A 194 -0.06 -23.91 1.15
CA ARG A 194 -0.41 -24.74 2.31
C ARG A 194 0.13 -26.16 2.22
N THR A 195 -0.03 -26.81 1.06
CA THR A 195 0.42 -28.19 0.84
C THR A 195 1.94 -28.32 0.95
N GLU A 196 2.68 -27.44 0.28
CA GLU A 196 4.15 -27.45 0.25
C GLU A 196 4.79 -26.73 1.45
N LYS A 197 3.96 -26.24 2.39
CA LYS A 197 4.40 -25.55 3.61
C LYS A 197 5.29 -24.32 3.37
N LEU A 198 5.04 -23.59 2.28
CA LEU A 198 5.81 -22.42 1.85
C LEU A 198 5.53 -21.15 2.69
N GLN A 199 4.68 -21.25 3.72
CA GLN A 199 4.24 -20.06 4.47
C GLN A 199 5.38 -19.31 5.16
N ARG A 200 6.47 -20.01 5.48
CA ARG A 200 7.66 -19.47 6.17
C ARG A 200 8.78 -19.06 5.23
N ASP A 201 8.74 -19.53 3.98
CA ASP A 201 9.79 -19.28 2.99
C ASP A 201 9.65 -17.92 2.32
N ALA A 202 8.55 -17.22 2.60
CA ALA A 202 8.26 -15.93 2.06
C ALA A 202 9.22 -14.86 2.62
N THR A 203 9.79 -14.07 1.72
CA THR A 203 10.83 -13.08 2.04
C THR A 203 10.27 -11.66 1.92
N GLY A 204 10.55 -10.82 2.92
CA GLY A 204 10.07 -9.44 2.93
C GLY A 204 10.59 -8.62 1.75
N VAL A 205 9.70 -7.82 1.14
CA VAL A 205 10.00 -7.00 -0.04
C VAL A 205 10.30 -5.57 0.40
N ARG A 206 11.43 -5.02 -0.06
CA ARG A 206 11.82 -3.62 0.19
C ARG A 206 11.77 -2.74 -1.05
N THR A 207 11.77 -3.36 -2.22
CA THR A 207 11.80 -2.68 -3.52
C THR A 207 11.00 -3.51 -4.50
N VAL A 208 10.15 -2.85 -5.27
CA VAL A 208 9.29 -3.47 -6.28
C VAL A 208 9.77 -3.02 -7.64
N ASP A 209 9.95 -3.97 -8.55
CA ASP A 209 10.34 -3.75 -9.94
C ASP A 209 9.56 -4.74 -10.82
N ALA A 210 9.05 -4.27 -11.96
CA ALA A 210 8.22 -5.07 -12.85
C ALA A 210 8.95 -6.31 -13.39
N SER A 211 10.26 -6.25 -13.62
CA SER A 211 11.06 -7.39 -14.07
C SER A 211 11.19 -8.49 -13.00
N ARG A 212 11.11 -8.11 -11.72
CA ARG A 212 11.18 -9.05 -10.58
C ARG A 212 9.82 -9.66 -10.26
N PHE A 213 8.74 -8.90 -10.44
CA PHE A 213 7.36 -9.30 -10.15
C PHE A 213 6.47 -9.21 -11.40
N PRO A 214 6.74 -10.05 -12.42
CA PRO A 214 6.02 -9.97 -13.70
C PRO A 214 4.56 -10.38 -13.61
N TYR A 215 4.19 -11.20 -12.61
CA TYR A 215 2.83 -11.70 -12.41
C TYR A 215 2.00 -10.85 -11.45
N ALA A 216 2.60 -9.84 -10.82
CA ALA A 216 1.85 -8.91 -9.98
C ALA A 216 1.03 -7.98 -10.88
N THR A 217 -0.19 -7.67 -10.47
CA THR A 217 -1.00 -6.62 -11.09
C THR A 217 -0.39 -5.24 -10.86
N PHE A 218 -0.83 -4.25 -11.64
CA PHE A 218 -0.45 -2.86 -11.42
C PHE A 218 -0.75 -2.41 -9.98
N SER A 219 -1.96 -2.70 -9.48
CA SER A 219 -2.42 -2.32 -8.14
C SER A 219 -1.57 -2.95 -7.04
N GLU A 220 -1.21 -4.22 -7.16
CA GLU A 220 -0.32 -4.89 -6.21
C GLU A 220 1.08 -4.25 -6.21
N ARG A 221 1.65 -3.97 -7.39
CA ARG A 221 2.95 -3.29 -7.47
C ARG A 221 2.90 -1.90 -6.85
N GLN A 222 1.82 -1.15 -7.09
CA GLN A 222 1.61 0.17 -6.50
C GLN A 222 1.49 0.08 -4.96
N ALA A 223 0.68 -0.85 -4.44
CA ALA A 223 0.52 -1.08 -3.01
C ALA A 223 1.85 -1.42 -2.32
N ALA A 224 2.64 -2.34 -2.90
CA ALA A 224 3.96 -2.68 -2.36
C ALA A 224 4.97 -1.54 -2.50
N GLY A 225 4.86 -0.72 -3.55
CA GLY A 225 5.65 0.51 -3.73
C GLY A 225 5.37 1.54 -2.63
N LEU A 226 4.10 1.80 -2.32
CA LEU A 226 3.68 2.69 -1.23
C LEU A 226 4.22 2.21 0.13
N LEU A 227 4.06 0.93 0.44
CA LEU A 227 4.58 0.33 1.68
C LEU A 227 6.11 0.42 1.77
N SER A 228 6.81 0.21 0.65
CA SER A 228 8.28 0.30 0.57
C SER A 228 8.79 1.72 0.71
N ALA A 229 8.07 2.71 0.14
CA ALA A 229 8.41 4.11 0.27
C ALA A 229 8.32 4.58 1.73
N VAL A 230 7.27 4.18 2.45
CA VAL A 230 7.13 4.51 3.87
C VAL A 230 8.17 3.79 4.73
N ALA A 231 8.49 2.53 4.44
CA ALA A 231 9.57 1.82 5.11
C ALA A 231 10.94 2.51 4.91
N SER A 232 11.15 3.15 3.76
CA SER A 232 12.38 3.88 3.44
C SER A 232 12.46 5.26 4.08
N LEU A 233 11.33 5.88 4.43
CA LEU A 233 11.28 7.18 5.13
C LEU A 233 11.46 7.03 6.64
N GLY A 234 11.17 5.86 7.20
CA GLY A 234 11.26 5.56 8.63
C GLY A 234 12.52 4.79 9.01
N GLY A 235 13.69 5.43 8.93
CA GLY A 235 14.89 4.93 9.62
C GLY A 235 14.58 4.75 11.10
N TYR A 236 14.62 3.51 11.61
CA TYR A 236 14.13 3.08 12.94
C TYR A 236 12.62 3.24 13.24
N GLY A 237 11.92 4.14 12.56
CA GLY A 237 10.48 4.38 12.73
C GLY A 237 9.57 3.27 12.17
N TYR A 238 10.04 2.40 11.29
CA TYR A 238 9.19 1.32 10.75
C TYR A 238 8.82 0.24 11.79
N TYR A 239 9.64 0.08 12.84
CA TYR A 239 9.37 -0.87 13.93
C TYR A 239 8.61 -0.26 15.11
N TYR A 240 8.63 1.07 15.28
CA TYR A 240 8.07 1.75 16.46
C TYR A 240 7.19 2.99 16.19
N GLY A 241 7.26 3.55 14.99
CA GLY A 241 6.55 4.75 14.56
C GLY A 241 5.19 4.44 13.92
N SER A 242 4.25 5.36 14.11
CA SER A 242 2.91 5.30 13.54
C SER A 242 2.98 5.54 12.02
N ILE A 243 2.78 4.48 11.23
CA ILE A 243 2.42 4.65 9.82
C ILE A 243 1.12 5.46 9.77
N PRO A 244 1.00 6.49 8.91
CA PRO A 244 -0.22 7.26 8.80
C PRO A 244 -1.41 6.34 8.54
N ALA A 245 -2.46 6.48 9.35
CA ALA A 245 -3.62 5.60 9.33
C ALA A 245 -4.25 5.48 7.92
N GLY A 246 -4.33 6.60 7.18
CA GLY A 246 -4.83 6.64 5.81
C GLY A 246 -3.94 5.96 4.75
N LEU A 247 -2.71 5.57 5.07
CA LEU A 247 -1.90 4.78 4.13
C LEU A 247 -2.46 3.36 3.98
N TYR A 248 -2.85 2.73 5.10
CA TYR A 248 -3.39 1.38 5.06
C TYR A 248 -4.71 1.31 4.32
N GLU A 249 -5.52 2.38 4.37
CA GLU A 249 -6.71 2.55 3.55
C GLU A 249 -6.39 2.43 2.05
N GLN A 250 -5.45 3.24 1.57
CA GLN A 250 -5.04 3.27 0.17
C GLN A 250 -4.42 1.94 -0.25
N VAL A 251 -3.63 1.32 0.62
CA VAL A 251 -3.04 0.02 0.34
C VAL A 251 -4.11 -1.06 0.26
N LEU A 252 -5.06 -1.11 1.19
CA LEU A 252 -6.12 -2.13 1.19
C LEU A 252 -7.10 -1.94 0.03
N SER A 253 -7.43 -0.69 -0.34
CA SER A 253 -8.29 -0.42 -1.50
C SER A 253 -7.66 -0.89 -2.82
N LEU A 254 -6.34 -0.77 -2.96
CA LEU A 254 -5.59 -1.32 -4.11
C LEU A 254 -5.54 -2.85 -4.13
N LEU A 255 -5.78 -3.51 -3.00
CA LEU A 255 -5.68 -4.96 -2.85
C LEU A 255 -7.04 -5.67 -2.86
N VAL A 256 -8.14 -4.94 -3.06
CA VAL A 256 -9.49 -5.48 -3.23
C VAL A 256 -9.47 -6.54 -4.32
N SER A 257 -9.99 -7.73 -4.01
CA SER A 257 -10.08 -8.88 -4.93
C SER A 257 -8.74 -9.36 -5.55
N SER A 258 -7.58 -8.91 -5.03
CA SER A 258 -6.27 -9.33 -5.54
C SER A 258 -5.98 -10.81 -5.32
N GLY A 259 -6.54 -11.40 -4.24
CA GLY A 259 -6.26 -12.79 -3.84
C GLY A 259 -4.86 -13.01 -3.25
N SER A 260 -4.02 -11.98 -3.17
CA SER A 260 -2.63 -12.04 -2.70
C SER A 260 -2.45 -11.62 -1.24
N VAL A 261 -3.54 -11.38 -0.52
CA VAL A 261 -3.53 -10.90 0.87
C VAL A 261 -3.68 -12.06 1.86
N TYR A 262 -2.92 -12.02 2.94
CA TYR A 262 -2.88 -13.03 3.99
C TYR A 262 -2.88 -12.39 5.37
N HIS A 263 -3.46 -13.07 6.35
CA HIS A 263 -3.25 -12.83 7.76
C HIS A 263 -2.16 -13.77 8.26
N GLY A 264 -1.12 -13.22 8.87
CA GLY A 264 0.04 -13.99 9.31
C GLY A 264 0.85 -13.30 10.40
N THR A 265 2.07 -13.80 10.60
CA THR A 265 3.04 -13.24 11.55
C THR A 265 4.37 -13.01 10.84
N GLU A 266 5.32 -12.33 11.49
CA GLU A 266 6.66 -12.12 10.94
C GLU A 266 7.38 -13.43 10.58
N THR A 267 7.14 -14.51 11.34
CA THR A 267 7.77 -15.82 11.09
C THR A 267 7.01 -16.68 10.10
N THR A 268 5.71 -16.42 9.92
CA THR A 268 4.81 -17.20 9.07
C THR A 268 3.82 -16.23 8.41
N PRO A 269 4.27 -15.43 7.42
CA PRO A 269 3.47 -14.34 6.87
C PRO A 269 2.27 -14.79 6.04
N LEU A 270 2.32 -15.97 5.41
CA LEU A 270 1.26 -16.47 4.53
C LEU A 270 0.39 -17.54 5.20
N ARG A 271 0.00 -17.31 6.45
CA ARG A 271 -0.69 -18.33 7.28
C ARG A 271 -2.13 -18.60 6.82
N GLN A 272 -2.94 -17.56 6.67
CA GLN A 272 -4.34 -17.66 6.26
C GLN A 272 -4.60 -16.63 5.17
N ARG A 273 -5.14 -17.05 4.02
CA ARG A 273 -5.54 -16.09 2.98
C ARG A 273 -6.69 -15.22 3.47
N VAL A 274 -6.63 -13.95 3.11
CA VAL A 274 -7.62 -12.94 3.42
C VAL A 274 -8.20 -12.39 2.12
N ASP A 275 -9.52 -12.31 2.05
CA ASP A 275 -10.24 -11.63 1.00
C ASP A 275 -10.51 -10.18 1.43
N VAL A 276 -10.01 -9.22 0.66
CA VAL A 276 -10.20 -7.80 0.96
C VAL A 276 -11.44 -7.32 0.23
N CYS A 277 -12.49 -7.04 0.99
CA CYS A 277 -13.76 -6.61 0.46
C CYS A 277 -13.68 -5.15 0.00
N GLY A 278 -14.35 -4.85 -1.12
CA GLY A 278 -14.54 -3.47 -1.58
C GLY A 278 -15.43 -2.66 -0.65
N GLU A 279 -15.43 -1.34 -0.84
CA GLU A 279 -16.36 -0.46 -0.13
C GLU A 279 -17.81 -0.89 -0.37
N ASN A 280 -18.59 -0.94 0.70
CA ASN A 280 -19.99 -1.35 0.71
C ASN A 280 -20.28 -2.81 0.36
N ALA A 281 -19.31 -3.68 0.08
CA ALA A 281 -19.61 -5.10 -0.20
C ALA A 281 -20.36 -5.77 0.97
N LEU A 282 -19.96 -5.45 2.19
CA LEU A 282 -20.59 -5.89 3.44
C LEU A 282 -20.86 -4.67 4.32
N ARG A 283 -22.04 -4.63 4.95
CA ARG A 283 -22.44 -3.56 5.86
C ARG A 283 -22.74 -4.07 7.28
N PRO A 284 -22.38 -3.31 8.33
CA PRO A 284 -22.78 -3.59 9.70
C PRO A 284 -24.29 -3.69 9.84
N ALA A 285 -24.76 -4.71 10.57
CA ALA A 285 -26.15 -4.89 10.91
C ALA A 285 -26.29 -5.66 12.23
N VAL A 286 -27.51 -5.79 12.72
CA VAL A 286 -27.83 -6.58 13.91
C VAL A 286 -28.83 -7.66 13.56
N GLN A 287 -28.53 -8.88 13.99
CA GLN A 287 -29.45 -10.00 13.95
C GLN A 287 -30.23 -10.07 15.26
N VAL A 288 -31.55 -10.05 15.18
CA VAL A 288 -32.48 -10.17 16.30
C VAL A 288 -33.37 -11.39 16.05
N ASP A 289 -33.09 -12.48 16.76
CA ASP A 289 -33.82 -13.74 16.62
C ASP A 289 -34.61 -14.11 17.88
N ALA A 290 -35.79 -14.67 17.70
CA ALA A 290 -36.55 -15.29 18.76
C ALA A 290 -35.94 -16.65 19.09
N ILE A 291 -35.68 -16.88 20.38
CA ILE A 291 -35.19 -18.16 20.92
C ILE A 291 -36.17 -18.68 21.98
N GLU A 292 -36.09 -19.96 22.34
CA GLU A 292 -37.06 -20.62 23.25
C GLU A 292 -37.34 -19.83 24.55
N ASN A 293 -36.33 -19.15 25.12
CA ASN A 293 -36.44 -18.45 26.40
C ASN A 293 -36.15 -16.94 26.32
N GLY A 294 -36.29 -16.32 25.15
CA GLY A 294 -35.81 -14.95 25.00
C GLY A 294 -35.71 -14.41 23.58
N ILE A 295 -34.88 -13.39 23.45
CA ILE A 295 -34.44 -12.80 22.18
C ILE A 295 -32.91 -12.86 22.15
N ARG A 296 -32.35 -13.28 21.03
CA ARG A 296 -30.92 -13.21 20.74
C ARG A 296 -30.63 -11.97 19.91
N VAL A 297 -29.66 -11.17 20.34
CA VAL A 297 -29.15 -10.00 19.61
C VAL A 297 -27.68 -10.21 19.30
N ALA A 298 -27.30 -10.25 18.03
CA ALA A 298 -25.93 -10.50 17.61
C ALA A 298 -25.48 -9.55 16.49
N PRO A 299 -24.23 -9.06 16.51
CA PRO A 299 -23.68 -8.28 15.40
C PRO A 299 -23.43 -9.19 14.20
N ILE A 300 -23.78 -8.71 13.00
CA ILE A 300 -23.58 -9.42 11.74
C ILE A 300 -23.08 -8.44 10.67
N LEU A 301 -22.60 -9.00 9.57
CA LEU A 301 -22.45 -8.27 8.31
C LEU A 301 -23.47 -8.78 7.29
N LEU A 302 -24.20 -7.86 6.69
CA LEU A 302 -25.08 -8.14 5.58
C LEU A 302 -24.38 -7.80 4.26
N PRO A 303 -24.59 -8.59 3.19
CA PRO A 303 -24.27 -8.14 1.85
C PRO A 303 -25.00 -6.84 1.49
N SER A 304 -24.40 -6.01 0.63
CA SER A 304 -25.13 -4.91 0.00
C SER A 304 -25.62 -5.31 -1.40
N GLY A 305 -26.90 -5.07 -1.67
CA GLY A 305 -27.55 -5.40 -2.95
C GLY A 305 -28.06 -6.85 -3.03
N ASP A 306 -28.52 -7.25 -4.21
CA ASP A 306 -28.97 -8.62 -4.55
C ASP A 306 -27.80 -9.61 -4.72
N SER A 307 -26.73 -9.49 -3.94
CA SER A 307 -25.63 -10.44 -4.02
C SER A 307 -26.01 -11.74 -3.29
N ASP A 308 -25.69 -12.89 -3.89
CA ASP A 308 -25.83 -14.24 -3.30
C ASP A 308 -24.92 -14.49 -2.07
N GLU A 309 -24.22 -13.47 -1.57
CA GLU A 309 -23.40 -13.61 -0.37
C GLU A 309 -24.27 -13.87 0.86
N SER A 310 -23.89 -14.89 1.64
CA SER A 310 -24.58 -15.20 2.89
C SER A 310 -24.19 -14.24 4.01
N THR A 311 -25.15 -13.93 4.89
CA THR A 311 -24.94 -13.18 6.13
C THR A 311 -23.72 -13.72 6.90
N VAL A 312 -22.82 -12.82 7.29
CA VAL A 312 -21.62 -13.18 8.05
C VAL A 312 -21.88 -12.90 9.53
N ALA A 313 -22.11 -13.96 10.29
CA ALA A 313 -22.18 -13.88 11.75
C ALA A 313 -20.80 -13.53 12.33
N LEU A 314 -20.79 -12.61 13.30
CA LEU A 314 -19.58 -12.14 13.94
C LEU A 314 -19.40 -12.73 15.34
N SER A 315 -18.15 -12.92 15.74
CA SER A 315 -17.72 -13.48 17.02
C SER A 315 -16.72 -12.55 17.70
N ALA A 316 -17.06 -12.07 18.89
CA ALA A 316 -16.21 -11.19 19.69
C ALA A 316 -14.82 -11.77 20.00
N GLU A 317 -14.72 -13.10 20.09
CA GLU A 317 -13.46 -13.78 20.41
C GLU A 317 -12.53 -13.95 19.20
N LYS A 318 -13.11 -14.07 18.00
CA LYS A 318 -12.37 -14.48 16.80
C LYS A 318 -12.21 -13.35 15.79
N ASP A 319 -13.15 -12.43 15.73
CA ASP A 319 -13.12 -11.28 14.83
C ASP A 319 -12.43 -10.11 15.51
N LYS A 320 -11.55 -9.44 14.76
CA LYS A 320 -10.69 -8.39 15.32
C LYS A 320 -10.75 -7.11 14.51
N TRP A 321 -10.70 -5.99 15.22
CA TRP A 321 -10.41 -4.69 14.63
C TRP A 321 -8.96 -4.65 14.17
N ALA A 322 -8.74 -4.72 12.86
CA ALA A 322 -7.41 -4.61 12.28
C ALA A 322 -6.97 -3.15 12.24
N PHE A 323 -7.81 -2.27 11.69
CA PHE A 323 -7.54 -0.84 11.69
C PHE A 323 -8.75 -0.13 12.32
N LYS A 324 -8.51 0.87 13.18
CA LYS A 324 -9.58 1.65 13.82
C LYS A 324 -9.85 2.98 13.12
N SER A 325 -8.89 3.45 12.33
CA SER A 325 -9.01 4.66 11.53
C SER A 325 -8.14 4.49 10.28
N PRO A 326 -8.73 4.33 9.08
CA PRO A 326 -10.12 3.92 8.87
C PRO A 326 -10.44 2.56 9.53
N ALA A 327 -11.72 2.30 9.76
CA ALA A 327 -12.18 1.10 10.44
C ALA A 327 -12.19 -0.11 9.50
N TYR A 328 -11.40 -1.13 9.81
CA TYR A 328 -11.36 -2.41 9.09
C TYR A 328 -11.52 -3.57 10.06
N LEU A 329 -12.47 -4.45 9.77
CA LEU A 329 -12.74 -5.65 10.53
C LEU A 329 -12.14 -6.87 9.83
N LEU A 330 -11.28 -7.61 10.52
CA LEU A 330 -10.81 -8.92 10.08
C LEU A 330 -11.68 -10.01 10.72
N THR A 331 -12.43 -10.71 9.88
CA THR A 331 -13.28 -11.82 10.32
C THR A 331 -12.49 -13.13 10.42
N ALA A 332 -12.95 -14.05 11.27
CA ALA A 332 -12.40 -15.39 11.45
C ALA A 332 -12.41 -16.21 10.15
N LYS A 333 -13.38 -15.93 9.27
CA LYS A 333 -13.51 -16.52 7.93
C LYS A 333 -12.49 -15.97 6.93
N GLY A 334 -11.65 -15.01 7.33
CA GLY A 334 -10.63 -14.43 6.47
C GLY A 334 -11.18 -13.36 5.52
N LYS A 335 -12.26 -12.67 5.87
CA LYS A 335 -12.68 -11.45 5.15
C LYS A 335 -12.15 -10.21 5.88
N MET A 336 -11.57 -9.27 5.14
CA MET A 336 -11.19 -7.94 5.61
C MET A 336 -12.21 -6.94 5.08
N VAL A 337 -13.01 -6.37 5.98
CA VAL A 337 -14.18 -5.57 5.62
C VAL A 337 -13.96 -4.12 6.01
N PRO A 338 -13.96 -3.18 5.04
CA PRO A 338 -13.97 -1.75 5.35
C PRO A 338 -15.33 -1.39 5.96
N LEU A 339 -15.30 -0.68 7.08
CA LEU A 339 -16.51 -0.15 7.69
C LEU A 339 -16.63 1.36 7.41
N PRO A 340 -17.85 1.87 7.14
CA PRO A 340 -18.07 3.29 6.90
C PRO A 340 -17.54 4.15 8.04
N VAL A 341 -17.03 5.34 7.69
CA VAL A 341 -16.63 6.35 8.67
C VAL A 341 -17.84 6.69 9.54
N GLY A 342 -17.66 6.71 10.86
CA GLY A 342 -18.77 6.94 11.79
C GLY A 342 -19.66 5.71 11.99
N THR A 343 -19.18 4.50 11.65
CA THR A 343 -19.80 3.25 12.11
C THR A 343 -20.19 3.44 13.58
N PRO A 344 -21.49 3.29 13.93
CA PRO A 344 -21.97 3.69 15.24
C PRO A 344 -21.14 3.03 16.35
N ASP A 345 -20.78 3.79 17.38
CA ASP A 345 -20.13 3.26 18.60
C ASP A 345 -20.90 2.05 19.17
N VAL A 346 -22.21 2.00 18.89
CA VAL A 346 -23.10 0.87 19.16
C VAL A 346 -22.63 -0.43 18.51
N PHE A 347 -22.26 -0.43 17.23
CA PHE A 347 -21.78 -1.64 16.54
C PHE A 347 -20.43 -2.11 17.11
N ALA A 348 -19.51 -1.18 17.38
CA ALA A 348 -18.25 -1.51 18.04
C ALA A 348 -18.48 -2.07 19.45
N GLY A 349 -19.44 -1.52 20.19
CA GLY A 349 -19.85 -1.99 21.51
C GLY A 349 -20.53 -3.36 21.49
N LEU A 350 -21.29 -3.68 20.44
CA LEU A 350 -21.87 -5.01 20.22
C LEU A 350 -20.78 -6.02 19.85
N MET A 351 -19.86 -5.64 18.96
CA MET A 351 -18.71 -6.48 18.59
C MET A 351 -17.83 -6.85 19.80
N ALA A 352 -17.59 -5.90 20.70
CA ALA A 352 -16.80 -6.16 21.91
C ALA A 352 -17.50 -7.10 22.90
N ARG A 353 -18.84 -7.12 22.93
CA ARG A 353 -19.64 -7.96 23.83
C ARG A 353 -20.02 -9.31 23.23
N GLY A 354 -20.13 -9.38 21.90
CA GLY A 354 -20.63 -10.55 21.20
C GLY A 354 -22.14 -10.66 21.25
N GLU A 355 -22.62 -11.90 21.33
CA GLU A 355 -24.04 -12.23 21.40
C GLU A 355 -24.64 -11.82 22.76
N ILE A 356 -25.79 -11.14 22.71
CA ILE A 356 -26.56 -10.75 23.89
C ILE A 356 -27.86 -11.53 23.91
N THR A 357 -28.11 -12.26 25.00
CA THR A 357 -29.38 -12.95 25.23
C THR A 357 -30.27 -12.13 26.17
N VAL A 358 -31.42 -11.68 25.67
CA VAL A 358 -32.46 -11.03 26.46
C VAL A 358 -33.42 -12.11 26.97
N PRO A 359 -33.56 -12.31 28.30
CA PRO A 359 -34.46 -13.32 28.85
C PRO A 359 -35.93 -12.94 28.64
N GLU A 360 -36.84 -13.91 28.71
CA GLU A 360 -38.30 -13.72 28.55
C GLU A 360 -38.85 -12.53 29.34
N ALA A 361 -38.49 -12.42 30.62
CA ALA A 361 -38.95 -11.36 31.51
C ALA A 361 -38.53 -9.94 31.06
N GLY A 362 -37.50 -9.82 30.23
CA GLY A 362 -36.97 -8.56 29.70
C GLY A 362 -37.45 -8.20 28.30
N LYS A 363 -38.24 -9.05 27.62
CA LYS A 363 -38.64 -8.85 26.22
C LYS A 363 -39.39 -7.53 25.99
N SER A 364 -40.41 -7.24 26.80
CA SER A 364 -41.21 -6.00 26.65
C SER A 364 -40.33 -4.75 26.79
N LEU A 365 -39.44 -4.74 27.79
CA LEU A 365 -38.50 -3.64 27.99
C LEU A 365 -37.52 -3.51 26.81
N PHE A 366 -37.03 -4.62 26.27
CA PHE A 366 -36.16 -4.62 25.09
C PHE A 366 -36.85 -3.97 23.89
N VAL A 367 -38.07 -4.40 23.57
CA VAL A 367 -38.83 -3.88 22.43
C VAL A 367 -39.15 -2.39 22.60
N GLU A 368 -39.67 -2.00 23.76
CA GLU A 368 -40.11 -0.61 24.02
C GLU A 368 -38.95 0.39 24.06
N ARG A 369 -37.80 -0.01 24.61
CA ARG A 369 -36.72 0.93 24.93
C ARG A 369 -35.50 0.81 24.02
N TYR A 370 -35.21 -0.36 23.47
CA TYR A 370 -33.93 -0.63 22.82
C TYR A 370 -34.05 -1.00 21.35
N LEU A 371 -35.13 -1.66 20.93
CA LEU A 371 -35.27 -2.11 19.54
C LEU A 371 -35.34 -0.95 18.54
N LEU A 372 -36.19 0.04 18.80
CA LEU A 372 -36.36 1.18 17.89
C LEU A 372 -35.09 2.05 17.78
N PRO A 373 -34.45 2.49 18.89
CA PRO A 373 -33.19 3.22 18.78
C PRO A 373 -32.07 2.42 18.09
N LEU A 374 -32.08 1.10 18.22
CA LEU A 374 -31.13 0.25 17.50
C LEU A 374 -31.40 0.24 15.99
N ALA A 375 -32.68 0.19 15.59
CA ALA A 375 -33.12 0.18 14.21
C ALA A 375 -32.86 1.50 13.47
N GLU A 376 -32.90 2.62 14.19
CA GLU A 376 -32.55 3.95 13.65
C GLU A 376 -31.07 4.07 13.27
N VAL A 377 -30.22 3.24 13.86
CA VAL A 377 -28.76 3.37 13.79
C VAL A 377 -28.12 2.25 13.00
N LEU A 378 -28.68 1.03 13.06
CA LEU A 378 -28.19 -0.14 12.35
C LEU A 378 -29.36 -0.90 11.69
N PRO A 379 -29.18 -1.43 10.47
CA PRO A 379 -30.14 -2.35 9.88
C PRO A 379 -30.39 -3.55 10.80
N ILE A 380 -31.66 -3.91 10.99
CA ILE A 380 -32.05 -5.09 11.77
C ILE A 380 -32.57 -6.18 10.85
N SER A 381 -32.07 -7.40 11.05
CA SER A 381 -32.55 -8.62 10.40
C SER A 381 -32.88 -9.69 11.44
N GLY A 382 -33.61 -10.74 11.07
CA GLY A 382 -33.88 -11.88 11.93
C GLY A 382 -35.38 -12.17 12.07
N ASN A 383 -35.72 -13.29 12.71
CA ASN A 383 -37.10 -13.79 12.75
C ASN A 383 -37.96 -13.17 13.88
N ALA A 384 -37.38 -12.41 14.80
CA ALA A 384 -38.12 -11.71 15.85
C ALA A 384 -38.70 -10.37 15.39
N VAL A 385 -38.34 -9.90 14.19
CA VAL A 385 -38.77 -8.62 13.64
C VAL A 385 -39.40 -8.86 12.28
N GLN A 386 -40.59 -8.30 12.07
CA GLN A 386 -41.23 -8.24 10.76
C GLN A 386 -41.26 -6.79 10.31
N TRP A 387 -40.69 -6.52 9.15
CA TRP A 387 -40.77 -5.23 8.49
C TRP A 387 -41.99 -5.24 7.59
N GLU A 388 -42.94 -4.35 7.86
CA GLU A 388 -44.02 -4.05 6.93
C GLU A 388 -43.65 -2.76 6.19
N ASP A 389 -43.31 -2.89 4.92
CA ASP A 389 -43.19 -1.73 4.04
C ASP A 389 -44.58 -1.13 3.87
N THR A 390 -44.88 -0.07 4.62
CA THR A 390 -46.05 0.76 4.38
C THR A 390 -45.81 1.64 3.15
N HIS A 391 -45.47 1.03 2.01
CA HIS A 391 -45.79 1.58 0.70
C HIS A 391 -47.29 1.38 0.48
N THR A 392 -48.09 2.06 1.30
CA THR A 392 -49.50 2.22 0.93
C THR A 392 -49.49 3.08 -0.32
N GLU A 393 -49.98 2.52 -1.43
CA GLU A 393 -50.34 3.23 -2.67
C GLU A 393 -51.27 4.45 -2.41
N SER A 394 -51.76 4.62 -1.18
CA SER A 394 -52.49 5.79 -0.67
C SER A 394 -51.63 6.99 -0.25
N LEU A 395 -50.30 6.93 -0.31
CA LEU A 395 -49.40 8.07 -0.03
C LEU A 395 -48.69 8.57 -1.29
N VAL A 396 -49.32 8.48 -2.47
CA VAL A 396 -48.92 9.34 -3.59
C VAL A 396 -49.12 10.79 -3.11
N PRO A 397 -48.08 11.64 -3.05
CA PRO A 397 -48.27 13.04 -2.74
C PRO A 397 -49.22 13.62 -3.78
N VAL A 398 -50.46 13.89 -3.38
CA VAL A 398 -51.46 14.46 -4.27
C VAL A 398 -50.90 15.80 -4.76
N PRO A 399 -50.67 15.98 -6.07
CA PRO A 399 -50.13 17.23 -6.59
C PRO A 399 -51.13 18.34 -6.25
N ARG A 400 -50.75 19.23 -5.34
CA ARG A 400 -51.54 20.42 -5.02
C ARG A 400 -51.43 21.36 -6.22
N LEU A 401 -52.51 21.44 -6.99
CA LEU A 401 -52.69 22.48 -8.01
C LEU A 401 -52.77 23.83 -7.29
N TYR A 402 -51.66 24.56 -7.28
CA TYR A 402 -51.66 25.96 -6.89
C TYR A 402 -52.25 26.75 -8.06
N LEU A 403 -53.51 27.15 -7.95
CA LEU A 403 -54.10 28.14 -8.86
C LEU A 403 -53.36 29.45 -8.64
N THR A 404 -52.39 29.76 -9.50
CA THR A 404 -51.90 31.13 -9.64
C THR A 404 -53.00 31.93 -10.34
N GLU A 405 -53.69 32.80 -9.62
CA GLU A 405 -54.51 33.84 -10.22
C GLU A 405 -53.60 34.73 -11.08
N GLN A 406 -53.58 34.46 -12.39
CA GLN A 406 -53.14 35.47 -13.34
C GLN A 406 -54.26 36.51 -13.43
N ASN A 407 -54.13 37.56 -12.61
CA ASN A 407 -54.86 38.80 -12.81
C ASN A 407 -54.46 39.38 -14.17
N SER A 408 -55.32 39.18 -15.16
CA SER A 408 -55.29 39.90 -16.42
C SER A 408 -55.68 41.36 -16.20
N ARG A 409 -54.71 42.25 -16.40
CA ARG A 409 -54.93 43.61 -16.86
C ARG A 409 -53.89 44.01 -17.89
#